data_AF-A0A412B5X5-F1
#
_entry.id   AF-A0A412B5X5-F1
#
_cell.length_a   1.000
_cell.length_b   1.000
_cell.length_c   1.000
_cell.angle_alpha   90.00
_cell.angle_beta   90.00
_cell.angle_gamma   90.00
#
_symmetry.space_group_name_H-M   'P 1'
#
loop_
_entity.id
_entity.type
_entity.pdbx_description
1 polymer ?
#
loop_
_entity_poly.entity_id
_entity_poly.type
_entity_poly.pdbx_seq_one_letter_code
_entity_poly.pdbx_strand_id
1 'polypeptide(L)'
;MERDIITMNEYGRVTIPTSTNVWMTEAELSALFGTIAPTLRTAIRAIYKSGVLKQHKAERYIRLPDGYGMDVYALSMVVALAFRINTPCARRVRKALLERLYGQKERQVLWVSMNRPMLEC
;
A
#
# COMPACT_ATOMS: atom_id res chain seq x y z
N MET A 1 -14.96 11.31 3.21
CA MET A 1 -13.60 11.51 2.67
C MET A 1 -13.45 10.56 1.49
N GLU A 2 -13.15 11.07 0.31
CA GLU A 2 -12.80 10.22 -0.84
C GLU A 2 -11.45 9.56 -0.54
N ARG A 3 -11.39 8.23 -0.63
CA ARG A 3 -10.19 7.44 -0.36
C ARG A 3 -10.13 6.29 -1.35
N ASP A 4 -8.93 5.99 -1.82
CA ASP A 4 -8.71 4.83 -2.66
C ASP A 4 -8.21 3.64 -1.83
N ILE A 5 -8.55 2.45 -2.28
CA ILE A 5 -8.17 1.19 -1.63
C ILE A 5 -7.47 0.28 -2.65
N ILE A 6 -6.54 -0.54 -2.15
CA ILE A 6 -5.97 -1.63 -2.96
C ILE A 6 -6.94 -2.80 -2.90
N THR A 7 -7.34 -3.30 -4.06
CA THR A 7 -8.25 -4.44 -4.16
C THR A 7 -7.57 -5.64 -4.79
N MET A 8 -8.02 -6.83 -4.43
CA MET A 8 -7.63 -8.07 -5.09
C MET A 8 -8.91 -8.78 -5.53
N ASN A 9 -9.01 -9.09 -6.82
CA ASN A 9 -10.18 -9.81 -7.33
C ASN A 9 -10.10 -11.31 -7.01
N GLU A 10 -11.17 -12.04 -7.31
CA GLU A 10 -11.27 -13.50 -7.13
C GLU A 10 -10.16 -14.29 -7.85
N TYR A 11 -9.68 -13.77 -8.99
CA TYR A 11 -8.57 -14.35 -9.76
C TYR A 11 -7.19 -14.02 -9.16
N GLY A 12 -7.12 -13.27 -8.06
CA GLY A 12 -5.87 -12.88 -7.41
C GLY A 12 -5.11 -11.74 -8.08
N ARG A 13 -5.73 -11.03 -9.02
CA ARG A 13 -5.17 -9.81 -9.61
C ARG A 13 -5.33 -8.67 -8.62
N VAL A 14 -4.21 -8.03 -8.29
CA VAL A 14 -4.15 -6.88 -7.37
C VAL A 14 -4.21 -5.60 -8.20
N THR A 15 -5.17 -4.74 -7.90
CA THR A 15 -5.32 -3.43 -8.51
C THR A 15 -4.84 -2.38 -7.51
N ILE A 16 -3.80 -1.65 -7.89
CA ILE A 16 -3.23 -0.58 -7.06
C ILE A 16 -3.64 0.75 -7.69
N PRO A 17 -4.37 1.62 -6.96
CA PRO A 17 -4.83 2.90 -7.47
C PRO A 17 -3.64 3.82 -7.81
N THR A 18 -3.80 4.61 -8.86
CA THR A 18 -2.77 5.55 -9.34
C THR A 18 -2.61 6.74 -8.40
N SER A 19 -3.67 7.11 -7.68
CA SER A 19 -3.65 8.22 -6.74
C SER A 19 -2.70 7.95 -5.55
N THR A 20 -2.28 9.03 -4.90
CA THR A 20 -1.50 8.97 -3.66
C THR A 20 -2.37 8.88 -2.41
N ASN A 21 -3.70 8.97 -2.55
CA ASN A 21 -4.65 9.07 -1.46
C ASN A 21 -5.21 7.71 -1.04
N VAL A 22 -4.31 6.76 -0.77
CA VAL A 22 -4.68 5.41 -0.33
C VAL A 22 -4.78 5.37 1.19
N TRP A 23 -5.97 5.06 1.68
CA TRP A 23 -6.27 4.89 3.10
C TRP A 23 -7.12 3.64 3.27
N MET A 24 -6.60 2.65 4.00
CA MET A 24 -7.26 1.36 4.20
C MET A 24 -7.52 1.08 5.67
N THR A 25 -8.71 0.60 5.98
CA THR A 25 -9.11 0.18 7.33
C THR A 25 -8.49 -1.16 7.71
N GLU A 26 -8.54 -1.49 9.00
CA GLU A 26 -8.13 -2.81 9.48
C GLU A 26 -8.85 -3.96 8.74
N ALA A 27 -10.16 -3.84 8.54
CA ALA A 27 -10.96 -4.86 7.86
C ALA A 27 -10.55 -5.03 6.39
N GLU A 28 -10.35 -3.93 5.66
CA GLU A 28 -9.91 -3.95 4.26
C GLU A 28 -8.50 -4.55 4.14
N LEU A 29 -7.60 -4.24 5.08
CA LEU A 29 -6.26 -4.83 5.14
C LEU A 29 -6.30 -6.33 5.45
N SER A 30 -7.13 -6.75 6.40
CA SER A 30 -7.34 -8.15 6.75
C SER A 30 -7.83 -8.94 5.53
N ALA A 31 -8.79 -8.41 4.79
CA ALA A 31 -9.28 -9.00 3.55
C ALA A 31 -8.19 -9.06 2.47
N LEU A 32 -7.47 -7.96 2.24
CA LEU A 32 -6.41 -7.87 1.23
C LEU A 32 -5.29 -8.90 1.48
N PHE A 33 -4.87 -9.07 2.73
CA PHE A 33 -3.80 -9.99 3.10
C PHE A 33 -4.27 -11.40 3.43
N GLY A 34 -5.58 -11.66 3.47
CA GLY A 34 -6.13 -12.94 3.92
C GLY A 34 -5.70 -13.28 5.34
N THR A 35 -5.74 -12.29 6.24
CA THR A 35 -5.32 -12.44 7.64
C THR A 35 -6.45 -12.09 8.60
N ILE A 36 -6.45 -12.73 9.76
CA ILE A 36 -7.34 -12.36 10.86
C ILE A 36 -6.84 -11.09 11.55
N ALA A 37 -7.77 -10.29 12.09
CA ALA A 37 -7.46 -9.03 12.77
C ALA A 37 -6.37 -9.15 13.86
N PRO A 38 -6.33 -10.19 14.71
CA PRO A 38 -5.25 -10.33 15.71
C PRO A 38 -3.84 -10.39 15.08
N THR A 39 -3.67 -11.15 13.99
CA THR A 39 -2.41 -11.27 13.27
C THR A 39 -2.01 -9.95 12.61
N LEU A 40 -2.99 -9.22 12.08
CA LEU A 40 -2.75 -7.92 11.50
C LEU A 40 -2.28 -6.91 12.57
N ARG A 41 -2.94 -6.87 13.73
CA ARG A 41 -2.56 -6.00 14.87
C ARG A 41 -1.16 -6.30 15.38
N THR A 42 -0.77 -7.57 15.47
CA THR A 42 0.59 -7.94 15.90
C THR A 42 1.63 -7.48 14.87
N ALA A 43 1.35 -7.65 13.57
CA ALA A 43 2.22 -7.17 12.50
C ALA A 43 2.39 -5.64 12.53
N ILE A 44 1.28 -4.89 12.67
CA ILE A 44 1.29 -3.43 12.77
C ILE A 44 2.11 -2.96 13.98
N ARG A 45 1.87 -3.52 15.17
CA ARG A 45 2.64 -3.22 16.38
C ARG A 45 4.13 -3.49 16.17
N ALA A 46 4.46 -4.59 15.50
CA ALA A 46 5.83 -4.95 15.25
C ALA A 46 6.52 -4.00 14.24
N ILE A 47 5.77 -3.44 13.28
CA ILE A 47 6.25 -2.39 12.35
C ILE A 47 6.56 -1.10 13.11
N TYR A 48 5.66 -0.67 13.99
CA TYR A 48 5.91 0.50 14.82
C TYR A 48 7.08 0.30 15.78
N LYS A 49 7.20 -0.88 16.40
CA LYS A 49 8.33 -1.22 17.27
C LYS A 49 9.67 -1.20 16.53
N SER A 50 9.69 -1.57 15.24
CA SER A 50 10.90 -1.49 14.42
C SER A 50 11.32 -0.06 14.03
N GLY A 51 10.52 0.97 14.32
CA GLY A 51 10.82 2.36 13.99
C GLY A 51 10.73 2.70 12.49
N VAL A 52 10.40 1.72 11.63
CA VAL A 52 10.28 1.88 10.18
C VAL A 52 9.19 2.90 9.82
N LEU A 53 8.10 2.93 10.58
CA LEU A 53 7.01 3.90 10.43
C LEU A 53 6.72 4.59 11.76
N LYS A 54 6.42 5.89 11.70
CA LYS A 54 5.90 6.65 12.85
C LYS A 54 4.37 6.57 12.84
N GLN A 55 3.76 6.18 13.97
CA GLN A 55 2.31 6.01 14.12
C GLN A 55 1.49 7.15 13.50
N HIS A 56 1.75 8.39 13.89
CA HIS A 56 1.00 9.56 13.43
C HIS A 56 1.09 9.87 11.93
N LYS A 57 2.05 9.28 11.20
CA LYS A 57 2.18 9.45 9.74
C LYS A 57 1.56 8.31 8.96
N ALA A 58 1.48 7.11 9.54
CA ALA A 58 1.02 5.90 8.88
C ALA A 58 -0.42 5.51 9.25
N GLU A 59 -1.00 6.17 10.25
CA GLU A 59 -2.32 5.89 10.80
C GLU A 59 -3.06 7.20 11.08
N ARG A 60 -4.35 7.23 10.75
CA ARG A 60 -5.27 8.33 11.05
C ARG A 60 -6.58 7.76 11.57
N TYR A 61 -7.14 8.44 12.57
CA TYR A 61 -8.51 8.18 12.99
C TYR A 61 -9.45 9.06 12.16
N ILE A 62 -10.36 8.43 11.42
CA ILE A 62 -11.42 9.15 10.69
C ILE A 62 -12.75 8.93 11.38
N ARG A 63 -13.57 9.98 11.46
CA ARG A 63 -14.98 9.88 11.88
C ARG A 63 -15.86 9.75 10.64
N LEU A 64 -16.69 8.72 10.62
CA LEU A 64 -17.73 8.55 9.60
C LEU A 64 -18.91 9.50 9.92
N PRO A 65 -19.73 9.82 8.91
CA PRO A 65 -20.96 10.60 9.10
C PRO A 65 -21.89 10.00 10.17
N ASP A 66 -21.82 8.67 10.33
CA ASP A 66 -22.64 7.88 11.25
C ASP A 66 -22.18 7.99 12.72
N GLY A 67 -21.22 8.86 13.02
CA GLY A 67 -20.69 9.10 14.38
C GLY A 67 -19.63 8.09 14.84
N TYR A 68 -19.55 6.92 14.22
CA TYR A 68 -18.49 5.95 14.45
C TYR A 68 -17.17 6.42 13.85
N GLY A 69 -16.05 6.13 14.51
CA GLY A 69 -14.74 6.36 13.93
C GLY A 69 -13.96 5.07 13.79
N MET A 70 -13.01 5.08 12.86
CA MET A 70 -12.18 3.93 12.55
C MET A 70 -10.75 4.36 12.20
N ASP A 71 -9.81 3.49 12.55
CA ASP A 71 -8.41 3.66 12.17
C ASP A 71 -8.23 3.30 10.70
N VAL A 72 -7.61 4.22 9.96
CA VAL A 72 -7.18 4.02 8.58
C VAL A 72 -5.67 4.13 8.48
N TYR A 73 -5.11 3.28 7.63
CA TYR A 73 -3.69 3.11 7.43
C TYR A 73 -3.29 3.58 6.03
N ALA A 74 -2.18 4.31 5.98
CA ALA A 74 -1.63 4.84 4.73
C ALA A 74 -1.01 3.73 3.86
N LEU A 75 -0.78 4.02 2.58
CA LEU A 75 -0.06 3.13 1.65
C LEU A 75 1.26 2.59 2.20
N SER A 76 2.01 3.41 2.95
CA SER A 76 3.28 3.02 3.56
C SER A 76 3.13 1.84 4.54
N MET A 77 2.04 1.80 5.30
CA MET A 77 1.71 0.67 6.16
C MET A 77 1.35 -0.57 5.34
N VAL A 78 0.57 -0.41 4.27
CA VAL A 78 0.21 -1.53 3.37
C VAL A 78 1.47 -2.17 2.78
N VAL A 79 2.42 -1.35 2.33
CA VAL A 79 3.71 -1.83 1.81
C VAL A 79 4.48 -2.58 2.90
N ALA A 80 4.64 -2.00 4.09
CA ALA A 80 5.35 -2.65 5.19
C ALA A 80 4.71 -4.00 5.59
N LEU A 81 3.39 -4.07 5.63
CA LEU A 81 2.65 -5.31 5.92
C LEU A 81 2.84 -6.36 4.83
N ALA A 82 2.83 -5.98 3.56
CA ALA A 82 3.05 -6.91 2.45
C ALA A 82 4.40 -7.63 2.56
N PHE A 83 5.44 -6.93 3.03
CA PHE A 83 6.77 -7.51 3.26
C PHE A 83 6.92 -8.26 4.58
N ARG A 84 6.07 -7.99 5.56
CA ARG A 84 6.14 -8.62 6.89
C ARG A 84 5.27 -9.87 7.03
N ILE A 85 4.12 -9.90 6.34
CA ILE A 85 3.15 -10.99 6.41
C ILE A 85 3.48 -12.03 5.33
N ASN A 86 3.58 -13.30 5.73
CA ASN A 86 3.87 -14.39 4.80
C ASN A 86 2.60 -15.18 4.42
N THR A 87 1.65 -14.52 3.76
CA THR A 87 0.47 -15.18 3.16
C THR A 87 0.57 -15.22 1.64
N PRO A 88 -0.13 -16.16 0.96
CA PRO A 88 -0.23 -16.16 -0.50
C PRO A 88 -0.77 -14.84 -1.07
N CYS A 89 -1.74 -14.24 -0.38
CA CYS A 89 -2.30 -12.94 -0.72
C CYS A 89 -1.24 -11.83 -0.60
N ALA A 90 -0.49 -11.78 0.51
CA ALA A 90 0.60 -10.83 0.69
C ALA A 90 1.70 -10.99 -0.36
N ARG A 91 1.99 -12.21 -0.82
CA ARG A 91 2.92 -12.45 -1.93
C ARG A 91 2.43 -11.84 -3.25
N ARG A 92 1.14 -11.93 -3.55
CA ARG A 92 0.54 -11.28 -4.74
C ARG A 92 0.61 -9.76 -4.64
N VAL A 93 0.29 -9.22 -3.47
CA VAL A 93 0.39 -7.77 -3.19
C VAL A 93 1.84 -7.28 -3.33
N ARG A 94 2.82 -7.99 -2.77
CA ARG A 94 4.25 -7.70 -2.96
C ARG A 94 4.64 -7.67 -4.43
N LYS A 95 4.24 -8.69 -5.19
CA LYS A 95 4.54 -8.77 -6.62
C LYS A 95 3.98 -7.55 -7.37
N ALA A 96 2.71 -7.22 -7.16
CA ALA A 96 2.07 -6.07 -7.80
C ALA A 96 2.70 -4.72 -7.40
N LEU A 97 3.08 -4.58 -6.12
CA LEU A 97 3.81 -3.39 -5.64
C LEU A 97 5.17 -3.24 -6.32
N LEU A 98 5.92 -4.33 -6.45
CA LEU A 98 7.22 -4.33 -7.13
C LEU A 98 7.02 -4.00 -8.62
N GLU A 99 6.12 -4.68 -9.33
CA GLU A 99 5.83 -4.41 -10.74
C GLU A 99 5.45 -2.95 -10.98
N ARG A 100 4.64 -2.34 -10.10
CA ARG A 100 4.30 -0.92 -10.17
C ARG A 100 5.53 -0.02 -10.01
N LEU A 101 6.41 -0.31 -9.04
CA LEU A 101 7.62 0.47 -8.79
C LEU A 101 8.65 0.34 -9.93
N TYR A 102 8.85 -0.88 -10.43
CA TYR A 102 9.74 -1.13 -11.57
C TYR A 102 9.21 -0.47 -12.85
N GLY A 103 7.90 -0.56 -13.13
CA GLY A 103 7.30 0.13 -14.28
C GLY A 103 7.39 1.65 -14.20
N GLN A 104 7.33 2.24 -13.00
CA GLN A 104 7.60 3.67 -12.82
C GLN A 104 9.07 4.02 -13.08
N LYS A 105 10.01 3.18 -12.65
CA LYS A 105 11.44 3.38 -12.90
C LYS A 105 11.77 3.35 -14.39
N GLU A 106 11.24 2.39 -15.15
CA GLU A 106 11.43 2.34 -16.61
C GLU A 106 10.85 3.57 -17.31
N ARG A 107 9.66 4.03 -16.91
CA ARG A 107 9.07 5.28 -17.45
C ARG A 107 9.89 6.52 -17.11
N GLN A 108 10.43 6.64 -15.91
CA GLN A 108 11.31 7.75 -15.53
C GLN A 108 12.62 7.72 -16.32
N VAL A 109 13.22 6.55 -16.50
CA VAL A 109 14.43 6.38 -17.32
C VAL A 109 14.15 6.73 -18.79
N LEU A 110 13.01 6.30 -19.34
CA LEU A 110 12.59 6.67 -20.70
C LEU A 110 12.40 8.19 -20.86
N TRP A 111 11.75 8.84 -19.90
CA TRP A 111 11.59 10.31 -19.87
C TRP A 111 12.92 11.06 -19.84
N VAL A 112 13.87 10.60 -19.02
CA VAL A 112 15.22 11.21 -18.97
C VAL A 112 15.98 11.00 -20.28
N SER A 113 15.78 9.86 -20.96
CA SER A 113 16.41 9.60 -22.25
C SER A 113 15.81 10.42 -23.39
N MET A 114 14.49 10.69 -23.37
CA MET A 114 13.81 11.49 -24.39
C MET A 114 14.02 13.01 -24.22
N ASN A 115 14.39 13.46 -23.01
CA ASN A 115 14.72 14.87 -22.72
C ASN A 115 16.21 15.20 -22.88
N ARG A 116 17.05 14.28 -23.38
CA ARG A 116 18.37 14.67 -23.86
C ARG A 116 18.17 15.34 -25.23
N PRO A 117 18.54 16.63 -25.41
CA PRO A 117 18.65 17.14 -26.77
C PRO A 117 19.62 16.20 -27.49
N MET A 118 19.23 15.71 -28.66
CA MET A 118 20.17 15.09 -29.59
C MET A 118 21.25 16.15 -29.81
N LEU A 119 22.36 16.03 -29.09
CA LEU A 119 23.59 16.73 -29.41
C LEU A 119 24.05 16.09 -30.70
N GLU A 120 23.61 16.68 -31.81
CA GLU A 120 24.19 16.48 -33.12
C GLU A 120 25.67 16.90 -33.00
N CYS A 121 26.56 15.92 -33.16
CA CYS A 121 27.97 16.15 -33.46
C CYS A 121 28.14 16.23 -34.98
#